data_AF-A0A536LQH9-F1
#
_entry.id   AF-A0A536LQH9-F1
#
_cell.length_a   1.000
_cell.length_b   1.000
_cell.length_c   1.000
_cell.angle_alpha   90.00
_cell.angle_beta   90.00
_cell.angle_gamma   90.00
#
_symmetry.space_group_name_H-M   'P 1'
#
loop_
_entity.id
_entity.type
_entity.pdbx_description
1 polymer ?
#
loop_
_entity_poly.entity_id
_entity_poly.type
_entity_poly.pdbx_seq_one_letter_code
_entity_poly.pdbx_strand_id
1 'polypeptide(L)'
;MRFIRTVQQIHNDERGHVEVGVPALVAAIAAIVLAIGAAADSDVVTIISGVVLGVALLAASLARHRQIDYDVWRRLDKLEK
;
A
#
# COMPACT_ATOMS: atom_id res chain seq x y z
N MET A 1 10.23 22.08 -24.87
CA MET A 1 9.10 22.23 -23.91
C MET A 1 8.33 20.94 -23.63
N ARG A 2 8.20 19.96 -24.55
CA ARG A 2 7.50 18.69 -24.26
C ARG A 2 8.15 17.87 -23.13
N PHE A 3 9.48 17.79 -23.11
CA PHE A 3 10.24 17.04 -22.09
C PHE A 3 9.95 17.51 -20.66
N ILE A 4 9.99 18.83 -20.41
CA ILE A 4 9.71 19.42 -19.10
C ILE A 4 8.27 19.11 -18.66
N ARG A 5 7.28 19.21 -19.56
CA ARG A 5 5.88 18.85 -19.24
C ARG A 5 5.71 17.37 -18.90
N THR A 6 6.41 16.47 -19.60
CA THR A 6 6.36 15.03 -19.33
C THR A 6 6.96 14.68 -17.97
N VAL A 7 8.09 15.28 -17.61
CA VAL A 7 8.71 15.11 -16.27
C VAL A 7 7.79 15.66 -15.17
N GLN A 8 7.14 16.79 -15.41
CA GLN A 8 6.24 17.42 -14.44
C GLN A 8 4.93 16.64 -14.26
N GLN A 9 4.40 16.01 -15.32
CA GLN A 9 3.27 15.09 -15.22
C GLN A 9 3.64 13.79 -14.48
N ILE A 10 4.86 13.29 -14.65
CA ILE A 10 5.37 12.13 -13.91
C ILE A 10 5.55 12.44 -12.42
N HIS A 11 5.95 13.67 -12.09
CA HIS A 11 6.11 14.13 -10.71
C HIS A 11 4.77 14.36 -9.99
N ASN A 12 3.74 14.80 -10.72
CA ASN A 12 2.40 15.06 -10.17
C ASN A 12 1.48 13.82 -10.14
N ASP A 13 2.01 12.62 -10.44
CA ASP A 13 1.22 11.38 -10.42
C ASP A 13 1.16 10.81 -8.99
N GLU A 14 0.12 11.21 -8.24
CA GLU A 14 -0.12 10.77 -6.86
C GLU A 14 -0.75 9.38 -6.75
N ARG A 15 -1.03 8.70 -7.87
CA ARG A 15 -1.63 7.35 -7.87
C ARG A 15 -0.81 6.36 -7.06
N GLY A 16 0.51 6.55 -7.06
CA GLY A 16 1.45 5.80 -6.22
C GLY A 16 1.08 5.82 -4.73
N HIS A 17 0.78 7.03 -4.22
CA HIS A 17 0.52 7.24 -2.80
C HIS A 17 -0.77 6.59 -2.31
N VAL A 18 -1.84 6.67 -3.09
CA VAL A 18 -3.15 6.13 -2.69
C VAL A 18 -3.12 4.60 -2.68
N GLU A 19 -2.50 3.97 -3.68
CA GLU A 19 -2.41 2.52 -3.81
C GLU A 19 -1.61 1.86 -2.68
N VAL A 20 -0.57 2.52 -2.14
CA VAL A 20 0.18 2.04 -0.96
C VAL A 20 -0.55 2.40 0.34
N GLY A 21 -1.20 3.56 0.38
CA GLY A 21 -1.87 4.07 1.58
C GLY A 21 -3.13 3.28 1.97
N VAL A 22 -3.92 2.84 0.99
CA VAL A 22 -5.19 2.13 1.25
C VAL A 22 -4.98 0.81 2.01
N PRO A 23 -4.08 -0.10 1.59
CA PRO A 23 -3.79 -1.32 2.36
C PRO A 23 -3.30 -1.03 3.78
N ALA A 24 -2.47 0.00 3.96
CA ALA A 24 -1.97 0.38 5.29
C ALA A 24 -3.09 0.90 6.20
N LEU A 25 -4.03 1.68 5.65
CA LEU A 25 -5.21 2.14 6.37
C LEU A 25 -6.11 0.97 6.80
N VAL A 26 -6.36 0.02 5.88
CA VAL A 26 -7.14 -1.19 6.18
C VAL A 26 -6.45 -2.01 7.27
N ALA A 27 -5.13 -2.16 7.22
CA ALA A 27 -4.37 -2.85 8.26
C ALA A 27 -4.52 -2.16 9.62
N ALA A 28 -4.42 -0.82 9.68
CA ALA A 28 -4.61 -0.07 10.92
C ALA A 28 -6.01 -0.27 11.52
N ILE A 29 -7.06 -0.21 10.68
CA ILE A 29 -8.44 -0.45 11.11
C ILE A 29 -8.60 -1.89 11.61
N ALA A 30 -8.07 -2.88 10.88
CA ALA A 30 -8.15 -4.28 11.26
C ALA A 30 -7.44 -4.57 12.59
N ALA A 31 -6.30 -3.93 12.85
CA ALA A 31 -5.59 -4.05 14.12
C ALA A 31 -6.39 -3.49 15.30
N ILE A 32 -7.10 -2.37 15.11
CA ILE A 32 -7.98 -1.81 16.14
C ILE A 32 -9.15 -2.76 16.43
N VAL A 33 -9.81 -3.26 15.37
CA VAL A 33 -10.93 -4.21 15.53
C VAL A 33 -10.46 -5.52 16.18
N LEU A 34 -9.25 -5.97 15.86
CA LEU A 34 -8.63 -7.14 16.49
C LEU A 34 -8.43 -6.93 17.99
N ALA A 35 -7.91 -5.77 18.39
CA ALA A 35 -7.76 -5.43 19.80
C ALA A 35 -9.12 -5.37 20.53
N ILE A 36 -10.15 -4.83 19.87
CA ILE A 36 -11.52 -4.80 20.41
C ILE A 36 -12.07 -6.22 20.57
N GLY A 37 -11.94 -7.07 19.54
CA GLY A 37 -12.40 -8.46 19.59
C GLY A 37 -11.73 -9.25 20.71
N ALA A 38 -10.43 -9.07 20.87
CA ALA A 38 -9.65 -9.71 21.93
C ALA A 38 -10.07 -9.19 23.32
N ALA A 39 -10.31 -7.89 23.48
CA ALA A 39 -10.76 -7.31 24.74
C ALA A 39 -12.21 -7.69 25.11
N ALA A 40 -13.02 -8.06 24.13
CA ALA A 40 -14.41 -8.49 24.31
C ALA A 40 -14.57 -10.02 24.42
N ASP A 41 -13.46 -10.78 24.51
CA ASP A 41 -13.44 -12.26 24.49
C ASP A 41 -14.24 -12.87 23.32
N SER A 42 -14.29 -12.16 22.20
CA SER A 42 -15.03 -12.59 21.02
C SER A 42 -14.09 -13.28 20.04
N ASP A 43 -14.08 -14.62 20.07
CA ASP A 43 -13.28 -15.45 19.15
C ASP A 43 -13.54 -15.10 17.68
N VAL A 44 -14.80 -14.94 17.29
CA VAL A 44 -15.19 -14.70 15.90
C VAL A 44 -14.62 -13.37 15.38
N VAL A 45 -14.84 -12.27 16.11
CA VAL A 45 -14.31 -10.95 15.75
C VAL A 45 -12.78 -10.97 15.70
N THR A 46 -12.14 -11.61 16.67
CA THR A 46 -10.67 -11.72 16.75
C THR A 46 -10.10 -12.48 15.55
N ILE A 47 -10.70 -13.62 15.18
CA ILE A 47 -10.24 -14.41 14.04
C ILE A 47 -10.43 -13.63 12.73
N ILE A 48 -11.61 -13.06 12.49
CA ILE A 48 -11.92 -12.35 11.24
C ILE A 48 -11.00 -11.15 11.07
N SER A 49 -10.88 -10.31 12.09
CA SER A 49 -10.01 -9.12 12.04
C SER A 49 -8.53 -9.48 11.91
N GLY A 50 -8.08 -10.58 12.52
CA GLY A 50 -6.73 -11.12 12.34
C GLY A 50 -6.44 -11.54 10.90
N VAL A 51 -7.38 -12.22 10.24
CA VAL A 51 -7.27 -12.58 8.82
C VAL A 51 -7.23 -11.34 7.95
N VAL A 52 -8.13 -10.39 8.17
CA VAL A 52 -8.17 -9.13 7.41
C VAL A 52 -6.87 -8.35 7.58
N LEU A 53 -6.33 -8.27 8.80
CA LEU A 53 -5.04 -7.64 9.08
C LEU A 53 -3.91 -8.31 8.29
N GLY A 54 -3.83 -9.64 8.32
CA GLY A 54 -2.82 -10.39 7.57
C GLY A 54 -2.88 -10.12 6.06
N VAL A 55 -4.07 -10.13 5.48
CA VAL A 55 -4.28 -9.82 4.05
C VAL A 55 -3.88 -8.38 3.73
N ALA A 56 -4.26 -7.42 4.57
CA ALA A 56 -3.94 -6.01 4.36
C ALA A 56 -2.42 -5.75 4.41
N LEU A 57 -1.70 -6.41 5.33
CA LEU A 57 -0.24 -6.31 5.40
C LEU A 57 0.45 -6.91 4.16
N LEU A 58 -0.03 -8.05 3.67
CA LEU A 58 0.48 -8.64 2.42
C LEU A 58 0.23 -7.73 1.22
N ALA A 59 -0.98 -7.16 1.11
CA ALA A 59 -1.34 -6.22 0.06
C ALA A 59 -0.45 -4.95 0.11
N ALA A 60 -0.19 -4.42 1.31
CA ALA A 60 0.71 -3.27 1.51
C ALA A 60 2.13 -3.58 1.04
N SER A 61 2.65 -4.78 1.38
CA SER A 61 3.98 -5.22 0.96
C SER A 61 4.07 -5.35 -0.57
N LEU A 62 3.06 -5.94 -1.20
CA LEU A 62 3.03 -6.11 -2.66
C LEU A 62 2.90 -4.78 -3.40
N ALA A 63 2.04 -3.87 -2.92
CA ALA A 63 1.88 -2.54 -3.49
C ALA A 63 3.20 -1.76 -3.45
N ARG A 64 3.89 -1.79 -2.30
CA ARG A 64 5.20 -1.17 -2.12
C ARG A 64 6.24 -1.76 -3.07
N HIS A 65 6.31 -3.09 -3.16
CA HIS A 65 7.28 -3.77 -4.01
C HIS A 65 7.08 -3.44 -5.49
N ARG A 66 5.83 -3.41 -5.99
CA ARG A 66 5.59 -3.05 -7.39
C ARG A 66 5.93 -1.60 -7.71
N GLN A 67 5.53 -0.66 -6.87
CA GLN A 67 5.76 0.75 -7.17
C GLN A 67 7.19 1.20 -6.97
N ILE A 68 7.82 0.78 -5.87
CA ILE A 68 9.18 1.22 -5.55
C ILE A 68 10.18 0.39 -6.36
N ASP A 69 10.04 -0.94 -6.37
CA ASP A 69 11.11 -1.77 -6.92
C ASP A 69 10.97 -2.01 -8.43
N TYR A 70 9.75 -2.05 -8.98
CA TYR A 70 9.59 -2.23 -10.42
C TYR A 70 9.51 -0.90 -11.18
N ASP A 71 8.67 0.03 -10.75
CA ASP A 71 8.44 1.25 -11.54
C ASP A 71 9.58 2.26 -11.42
N VAL A 72 10.20 2.42 -10.24
CA VAL A 72 11.36 3.30 -10.09
C VAL A 72 12.57 2.74 -10.84
N TRP A 73 12.89 1.45 -10.67
CA TRP A 73 14.02 0.84 -11.39
C TRP A 73 13.82 0.85 -12.89
N ARG A 74 12.61 0.58 -13.38
CA ARG A 74 12.31 0.67 -14.81
C ARG A 74 12.40 2.10 -15.35
N ARG A 75 12.07 3.11 -14.53
CA ARG A 75 12.28 4.52 -14.89
C ARG A 75 13.76 4.88 -14.94
N LEU A 76 14.58 4.36 -14.01
CA LEU A 76 16.02 4.56 -14.01
C LEU A 76 16.70 3.90 -15.23
N ASP A 77 16.38 2.63 -15.53
CA ASP A 77 16.92 1.92 -16.72
C ASP A 77 16.56 2.61 -18.05
N LYS A 78 15.41 3.29 -18.11
CA LYS A 78 15.01 4.11 -19.27
C LYS A 78 15.75 5.44 -19.39
N LEU A 79 16.35 5.94 -18.31
CA LEU A 79 17.13 7.18 -18.31
C LEU A 79 18.62 6.92 -18.58
N GLU A 80 19.09 5.69 -18.37
CA GLU A 80 20.46 5.26 -18.64
C GLU A 80 20.70 4.89 -20.11
N LYS A 81 19.63 4.60 -20.87
CA LYS A 81 19.65 4.34 -22.33
C LYS A 81 19.19 5.54 -23.13
#